data_AF-A0A4R5ENF9-F1
#
_entry.id   AF-A0A4R5ENF9-F1
#
_cell.length_a   1.000
_cell.length_b   1.000
_cell.length_c   1.000
_cell.angle_alpha   90.00
_cell.angle_beta   90.00
_cell.angle_gamma   90.00
#
_symmetry.space_group_name_H-M   'P 1'
#
loop_
_entity.id
_entity.type
_entity.pdbx_description
1 polymer ?
#
loop_
_entity_poly.entity_id
_entity_poly.type
_entity_poly.pdbx_seq_one_letter_code
_entity_poly.pdbx_strand_id
1 'polypeptide(L)'
;MLGRGRFGLSDPQAVPGRPRRAARMFAKAEAAGADAAVLDDAVPPARKSTARAEVAEAVATTAGDMALFVRINPLDGWAGAEDLRAVAHPRLAGVVLPRLRAFAGQNRARRKKGLARGPMIG
;
A
#
# COMPACT_ATOMS: atom_id res chain seq x y z
N MET A 1 -11.26 28.74 -0.95
CA MET A 1 -12.60 28.11 -1.04
C MET A 1 -12.39 26.60 -1.03
N LEU A 2 -12.34 25.98 0.16
CA LEU A 2 -12.00 24.56 0.33
C LEU A 2 -13.29 23.73 0.30
N GLY A 3 -13.51 23.02 -0.80
CA GLY A 3 -14.63 22.10 -0.99
C GLY A 3 -14.54 20.90 -0.07
N ARG A 4 -15.69 20.47 0.47
CA ARG A 4 -15.82 19.32 1.38
C ARG A 4 -15.39 18.03 0.65
N GLY A 5 -14.20 17.51 0.96
CA GLY A 5 -13.65 16.29 0.36
C GLY A 5 -14.52 15.08 0.68
N ARG A 6 -15.18 14.52 -0.34
CA ARG A 6 -15.88 13.24 -0.26
C ARG A 6 -14.89 12.12 -0.56
N PHE A 7 -14.33 11.50 0.48
CA PHE A 7 -13.48 10.32 0.35
C PHE A 7 -14.32 9.05 0.50
N GLY A 8 -14.22 8.11 -0.44
CA GLY A 8 -14.82 6.80 -0.25
C GLY A 8 -14.39 5.78 -1.30
N LEU A 9 -13.84 4.66 -0.84
CA LEU A 9 -14.36 3.30 -1.00
C LEU A 9 -13.27 2.26 -0.66
N SER A 10 -13.68 1.17 -0.03
CA SER A 10 -12.87 -0.02 0.22
C SER A 10 -13.65 -1.24 -0.25
N ASP A 11 -13.06 -2.07 -1.12
CA ASP A 11 -13.74 -3.18 -1.81
C ASP A 11 -13.03 -4.53 -1.56
N PRO A 12 -13.74 -5.61 -1.16
CA PRO A 12 -13.17 -6.94 -0.91
C PRO A 12 -13.18 -7.87 -2.14
N GLN A 13 -12.00 -8.49 -2.39
CA GLN A 13 -11.70 -9.69 -3.21
C GLN A 13 -12.06 -9.72 -4.72
N ALA A 14 -11.17 -10.34 -5.52
CA ALA A 14 -11.21 -10.39 -6.99
C ALA A 14 -12.02 -11.58 -7.54
N VAL A 15 -12.81 -11.35 -8.60
CA VAL A 15 -13.62 -12.33 -9.35
C VAL A 15 -13.15 -12.34 -10.82
N PRO A 16 -13.05 -13.50 -11.52
CA PRO A 16 -12.65 -13.56 -12.93
C PRO A 16 -13.58 -12.74 -13.84
N GLY A 17 -13.02 -12.02 -14.82
CA GLY A 17 -13.77 -11.18 -15.78
C GLY A 17 -14.13 -9.78 -15.28
N ARG A 18 -13.86 -9.42 -14.02
CA ARG A 18 -13.96 -8.04 -13.53
C ARG A 18 -12.62 -7.31 -13.66
N PRO A 19 -12.66 -5.99 -13.94
CA PRO A 19 -11.46 -5.16 -13.85
C PRO A 19 -10.82 -5.29 -12.46
N ARG A 20 -9.49 -5.29 -12.46
CA ARG A 20 -8.63 -5.36 -11.27
C ARG A 20 -9.11 -4.35 -10.22
N ARG A 21 -8.93 -4.69 -8.93
CA ARG A 21 -9.52 -3.92 -7.82
C ARG A 21 -9.20 -2.43 -7.92
N ALA A 22 -7.94 -2.11 -8.22
CA ALA A 22 -7.45 -0.75 -8.38
C ALA A 22 -8.20 0.03 -9.48
N ALA A 23 -8.29 -0.53 -10.69
CA ALA A 23 -8.98 0.07 -11.81
C ALA A 23 -10.47 0.31 -11.53
N ARG A 24 -11.14 -0.66 -10.87
CA ARG A 24 -12.55 -0.52 -10.48
C ARG A 24 -12.76 0.62 -9.49
N MET A 25 -11.84 0.82 -8.56
CA MET A 25 -11.95 1.87 -7.55
C MET A 25 -11.79 3.26 -8.16
N PHE A 26 -10.84 3.46 -9.08
CA PHE A 26 -10.69 4.73 -9.78
C PHE A 26 -11.88 5.03 -10.69
N ALA A 27 -12.32 4.07 -11.51
CA ALA A 27 -13.50 4.26 -12.37
C ALA A 27 -14.76 4.62 -11.57
N LYS A 28 -14.94 4.03 -10.38
CA LYS A 28 -16.05 4.36 -9.50
C LYS A 28 -15.93 5.75 -8.87
N ALA A 29 -14.71 6.19 -8.52
CA ALA A 29 -14.48 7.54 -8.01
C ALA A 29 -14.71 8.60 -9.09
N GLU A 30 -14.26 8.35 -10.33
CA GLU A 30 -14.55 9.20 -11.48
C GLU A 30 -16.06 9.30 -11.75
N ALA A 31 -16.75 8.16 -11.81
CA ALA A 31 -18.20 8.15 -12.04
C ALA A 31 -18.99 8.86 -10.91
N ALA A 32 -18.42 8.96 -9.72
CA ALA A 32 -18.99 9.71 -8.60
C ALA A 32 -18.68 11.22 -8.64
N GLY A 33 -17.88 11.68 -9.61
CA GLY A 33 -17.42 13.07 -9.71
C GLY A 33 -16.47 13.46 -8.58
N ALA A 34 -15.64 12.52 -8.13
CA ALA A 34 -14.67 12.81 -7.07
C ALA A 34 -13.53 13.70 -7.59
N ASP A 35 -13.14 14.69 -6.80
CA ASP A 35 -11.97 15.53 -7.10
C ASP A 35 -10.66 14.76 -6.88
N ALA A 36 -10.68 13.74 -6.01
CA ALA A 36 -9.53 12.92 -5.67
C ALA A 36 -9.94 11.49 -5.28
N ALA A 37 -9.05 10.54 -5.58
CA ALA A 37 -9.18 9.15 -5.17
C ALA A 37 -7.93 8.69 -4.41
N VAL A 38 -8.13 8.01 -3.28
CA VAL A 38 -7.04 7.38 -2.51
C VAL A 38 -7.20 5.87 -2.59
N LEU A 39 -6.23 5.21 -3.21
CA LEU A 39 -6.16 3.75 -3.27
C LEU A 39 -5.26 3.22 -2.17
N ASP A 40 -5.66 2.12 -1.53
CA ASP A 40 -4.96 1.53 -0.40
C ASP A 40 -4.24 0.24 -0.79
N ASP A 41 -2.91 0.21 -0.61
CA ASP A 41 -2.02 -0.95 -0.76
C ASP A 41 -1.97 -1.84 0.50
N ALA A 42 -3.03 -1.82 1.32
CA ALA A 42 -3.22 -2.80 2.38
C ALA A 42 -3.64 -4.15 1.76
N VAL A 43 -2.68 -4.88 1.20
CA VAL A 43 -2.90 -6.20 0.59
C VAL A 43 -2.30 -7.29 1.49
N PRO A 44 -3.01 -8.41 1.73
CA PRO A 44 -2.45 -9.54 2.48
C PRO A 44 -1.09 -9.98 1.90
N PRO A 45 -0.11 -10.38 2.74
CA PRO A 45 1.28 -10.63 2.32
C PRO A 45 1.42 -11.57 1.12
N ALA A 46 0.51 -12.55 0.99
CA ALA A 46 0.50 -13.55 -0.06
C ALA A 46 0.22 -13.00 -1.47
N ARG A 47 -0.19 -11.73 -1.64
CA ARG A 47 -0.53 -11.13 -2.95
C ARG A 47 0.15 -9.80 -3.24
N LYS A 48 1.15 -9.40 -2.45
CA LYS A 48 1.74 -8.05 -2.51
C LYS A 48 2.36 -7.69 -3.87
N SER A 49 3.06 -8.62 -4.54
CA SER A 49 3.68 -8.33 -5.84
C SER A 49 2.64 -8.07 -6.94
N THR A 50 1.66 -8.96 -7.07
CA THR A 50 0.59 -8.82 -8.07
C THR A 50 -0.23 -7.58 -7.81
N ALA A 51 -0.61 -7.31 -6.57
CA ALA A 51 -1.44 -6.15 -6.26
C ALA A 51 -0.70 -4.82 -6.45
N ARG A 52 0.61 -4.75 -6.17
CA ARG A 52 1.44 -3.58 -6.53
C ARG A 52 1.44 -3.33 -8.04
N ALA A 53 1.56 -4.39 -8.84
CA ALA A 53 1.48 -4.27 -10.29
C ALA A 53 0.10 -3.77 -10.75
N GLU A 54 -0.98 -4.26 -10.14
CA GLU A 54 -2.35 -3.78 -10.43
C GLU A 54 -2.53 -2.29 -10.10
N VAL A 55 -1.97 -1.83 -8.98
CA VAL A 55 -2.02 -0.42 -8.57
C VAL A 55 -1.24 0.44 -9.55
N ALA A 56 -0.02 0.03 -9.89
CA ALA A 56 0.84 0.74 -10.84
C ALA A 56 0.16 0.87 -12.22
N GLU A 57 -0.40 -0.24 -12.71
CA GLU A 57 -1.15 -0.29 -13.97
C GLU A 57 -2.37 0.65 -13.93
N ALA A 58 -3.12 0.66 -12.83
CA ALA A 58 -4.28 1.53 -12.69
C ALA A 58 -3.88 3.01 -12.66
N VAL A 59 -2.80 3.38 -11.96
CA VAL A 59 -2.28 4.77 -11.95
C VAL A 59 -1.79 5.19 -13.34
N ALA A 60 -1.18 4.28 -14.10
CA ALA A 60 -0.68 4.58 -15.44
C ALA A 60 -1.80 4.75 -16.48
N THR A 61 -2.93 4.05 -16.30
CA THR A 61 -4.02 3.99 -17.29
C THR A 61 -5.23 4.87 -16.96
N THR A 62 -5.36 5.35 -15.72
CA THR A 62 -6.44 6.28 -15.34
C THR A 62 -6.23 7.63 -16.03
N ALA A 63 -7.30 8.14 -16.65
CA ALA A 63 -7.29 9.38 -17.42
C ALA A 63 -8.05 10.51 -16.68
N GLY A 64 -8.12 11.71 -17.28
CA GLY A 64 -8.82 12.84 -16.68
C GLY A 64 -8.03 13.60 -15.61
N ASP A 65 -8.75 14.44 -14.86
CA ASP A 65 -8.19 15.46 -13.96
C ASP A 65 -8.33 15.10 -12.47
N MET A 66 -8.93 13.95 -12.14
CA MET A 66 -9.08 13.50 -10.76
C MET A 66 -7.70 13.25 -10.14
N ALA A 67 -7.43 13.84 -8.98
CA ALA A 67 -6.16 13.67 -8.30
C ALA A 67 -6.02 12.24 -7.74
N LEU A 68 -4.98 11.53 -8.19
CA LEU A 68 -4.73 10.15 -7.79
C LEU A 68 -3.73 10.08 -6.64
N PHE A 69 -4.12 9.41 -5.56
CA PHE A 69 -3.27 9.15 -4.40
C PHE A 69 -3.20 7.66 -4.11
N VAL A 70 -2.05 7.20 -3.62
CA VAL A 70 -1.87 5.83 -3.13
C VAL A 70 -1.36 5.84 -1.70
N ARG A 71 -2.03 5.13 -0.80
CA ARG A 71 -1.53 4.86 0.55
C ARG A 71 -0.59 3.67 0.52
N ILE A 72 0.67 3.90 0.91
CA ILE A 72 1.73 2.87 0.91
C ILE A 72 1.92 2.26 2.30
N ASN A 73 2.64 1.13 2.38
CA ASN A 73 3.10 0.57 3.64
C ASN A 73 4.08 1.55 4.35
N PRO A 74 4.24 1.45 5.68
CA PRO A 74 5.23 2.24 6.40
C PRO A 74 6.64 2.11 5.79
N LEU A 75 7.40 3.21 5.84
CA LEU A 75 8.78 3.29 5.32
C LEU A 75 9.83 2.74 6.30
N ASP A 76 9.41 2.04 7.35
CA ASP A 76 10.30 1.42 8.35
C ASP A 76 10.87 0.06 7.89
N GLY A 77 10.44 -0.43 6.72
CA GLY A 77 10.95 -1.65 6.09
C GLY A 77 10.89 -1.62 4.56
N TRP A 78 11.30 -2.73 3.94
CA TRP A 78 11.42 -2.84 2.48
C TRP A 78 10.09 -2.70 1.73
N ALA A 79 8.98 -3.12 2.35
CA ALA A 79 7.66 -3.08 1.73
C ALA A 79 7.26 -1.66 1.32
N GLY A 80 7.40 -0.65 2.19
CA GLY A 80 7.04 0.73 1.82
C GLY A 80 7.89 1.29 0.67
N ALA A 81 9.18 0.95 0.64
CA ALA A 81 10.06 1.35 -0.46
C ALA A 81 9.72 0.62 -1.78
N GLU A 82 9.25 -0.62 -1.68
CA GLU A 82 8.77 -1.44 -2.79
C GLU A 82 7.44 -0.94 -3.37
N ASP A 83 6.52 -0.51 -2.51
CA ASP A 83 5.26 0.12 -2.93
C ASP A 83 5.56 1.45 -3.64
N LEU A 84 6.39 2.30 -3.03
CA LEU A 84 6.77 3.60 -3.60
C LEU A 84 7.40 3.44 -4.99
N ARG A 85 8.31 2.49 -5.17
CA ARG A 85 8.92 2.20 -6.47
C ARG A 85 7.90 1.72 -7.50
N ALA A 86 6.91 0.93 -7.08
CA ALA A 86 5.91 0.39 -7.99
C ALA A 86 4.95 1.49 -8.48
N VAL A 87 4.58 2.44 -7.62
CA VAL A 87 3.53 3.43 -7.92
C VAL A 87 4.05 4.78 -8.38
N ALA A 88 5.37 5.02 -8.32
CA ALA A 88 5.99 6.24 -8.79
C ALA A 88 5.70 6.45 -10.29
N HIS A 89 4.82 7.42 -10.58
CA HIS A 89 4.37 7.71 -11.93
C HIS A 89 3.96 9.19 -12.04
N PRO A 90 4.17 9.87 -13.19
CA PRO A 90 3.81 11.29 -13.35
C PRO A 90 2.32 11.61 -13.14
N ARG A 91 1.43 10.62 -13.29
CA ARG A 91 -0.01 10.77 -13.01
C ARG A 91 -0.38 10.72 -11.54
N LEU A 92 0.51 10.22 -10.68
CA LEU A 92 0.25 10.16 -9.26
C LEU A 92 0.41 11.56 -8.65
N ALA A 93 -0.66 12.09 -8.08
CA ALA A 93 -0.64 13.39 -7.40
C ALA A 93 0.13 13.33 -6.07
N GLY A 94 0.23 12.14 -5.45
CA GLY A 94 1.08 11.92 -4.29
C GLY A 94 0.89 10.57 -3.61
N VAL A 95 1.69 10.31 -2.58
CA VAL A 95 1.57 9.15 -1.70
C VAL A 95 1.04 9.55 -0.33
N VAL A 96 0.19 8.70 0.25
CA VAL A 96 -0.33 8.85 1.62
C VAL A 96 0.45 7.93 2.53
N LEU A 97 1.13 8.50 3.52
CA LEU A 97 1.82 7.71 4.54
C LEU A 97 0.83 7.34 5.68
N PRO A 98 0.88 6.10 6.18
CA PRO A 98 0.18 5.75 7.41
C PRO A 98 0.79 6.52 8.59
N ARG A 99 0.14 6.48 9.76
CA ARG A 99 0.67 7.15 10.96
C ARG A 99 2.13 6.75 11.19
N LEU A 100 3.01 7.74 11.05
CA LEU A 100 4.43 7.58 11.29
C LEU A 100 4.61 7.26 12.78
N ARG A 101 5.21 6.12 13.07
CA ARG A 101 5.79 5.89 14.39
C ARG A 101 7.15 6.57 14.37
N ALA A 102 7.42 7.43 15.35
CA ALA A 102 8.77 7.96 15.53
C ALA A 102 9.76 6.79 15.58
N PHE A 103 10.94 6.98 14.99
CA PHE A 103 12.00 5.97 14.92
C PHE A 103 12.54 5.68 16.33
N ALA A 104 11.81 4.90 17.12
CA ALA A 104 12.35 4.27 18.32
C ALA A 104 13.19 3.10 17.82
N GLY A 105 14.49 3.33 17.66
CA GLY A 105 15.43 2.42 17.01
C GLY A 105 15.16 0.96 17.33
N GLN A 106 14.94 0.16 16.29
CA GLN A 106 14.82 -1.29 16.41
C GLN A 106 16.20 -1.92 16.68
N ASN A 107 16.79 -1.63 17.83
CA ASN A 107 17.90 -2.37 18.40
C ASN A 107 17.40 -3.15 19.62
N ARG A 108 16.56 -4.17 19.38
CA ARG A 108 16.55 -5.32 20.31
C ARG A 108 17.61 -6.30 19.82
N ALA A 109 18.83 -6.04 20.29
CA ALA A 109 19.89 -7.03 20.35
C ALA A 109 19.32 -8.35 20.87
N ARG A 110 19.20 -9.36 20.01
CA ARG A 110 19.15 -10.75 20.45
C ARG A 110 20.58 -11.11 20.87
N ARG A 111 20.96 -10.76 22.10
CA ARG A 111 22.14 -11.30 22.76
C ARG A 111 21.74 -12.21 23.92
N LYS A 112 22.23 -13.45 23.80
CA LYS A 112 22.52 -14.51 24.79
C LYS A 112 21.36 -15.34 25.35
N LYS A 113 21.41 -16.64 25.05
CA LYS A 113 22.03 -17.61 25.96
C LYS A 113 22.65 -18.78 25.19
N GLY A 114 23.98 -18.79 25.10
CA GLY A 114 24.68 -20.05 25.23
C GLY A 114 24.56 -20.49 26.68
N LEU A 115 24.02 -21.67 26.91
CA LEU A 115 24.35 -22.48 28.07
C LEU A 115 24.45 -23.91 27.59
N ALA A 116 25.70 -24.35 27.44
CA ALA A 116 26.05 -25.74 27.31
C ALA A 116 25.42 -26.55 28.45
N ARG A 117 24.81 -27.67 28.11
CA ARG A 117 24.68 -28.82 29.01
C ARG A 117 25.15 -30.02 28.22
N GLY A 118 26.35 -30.52 28.56
CA GLY A 118 26.88 -31.78 28.05
C GLY A 118 26.01 -32.96 28.49
N PRO A 119 26.23 -34.14 27.91
CA PRO A 119 25.41 -35.31 28.19
C PRO A 119 25.66 -35.79 29.63
N MET A 120 24.60 -36.00 30.39
CA MET A 120 24.62 -36.91 31.53
C MET A 120 24.30 -38.30 31.00
N ILE A 121 25.21 -39.26 31.18
CA ILE A 121 24.96 -40.51 31.91
C ILE A 121 26.28 -41.30 32.01
N GLY A 122 26.58 -41.71 33.24
CA GLY A 122 27.46 -42.83 33.55
C GLY A 122 26.67 -44.12 33.68
#